data_AF-A0A5J6UJF8-F1
#
_entry.id   AF-A0A5J6UJF8-F1
#
_cell.length_a   1.000
_cell.length_b   1.000
_cell.length_c   1.000
_cell.angle_alpha   90.00
_cell.angle_beta   90.00
_cell.angle_gamma   90.00
#
_symmetry.space_group_name_H-M   'P 1'
#
loop_
_entity.id
_entity.type
_entity.pdbx_description
1 polymer ?
#
loop_
_entity_poly.entity_id
_entity_poly.type
_entity_poly.pdbx_seq_one_letter_code
_entity_poly.pdbx_strand_id
1 'polypeptide(L)'
;MKFSFVLSLVCFVILLVAVVVLYVILSGLGVFDALSETINSLTEEQDGSSGGVDAAGWFSFFRVFGYTVLVGALNVLLITALSTVGSVIYNLAADLVGGVEVTLKEAE
;
A
#
# COMPACT_ATOMS: atom_id res chain seq x y z
N MET A 1 -19.95 2.52 -4.36
CA MET A 1 -19.63 2.39 -2.92
C MET A 1 -19.34 0.96 -2.48
N LYS A 2 -20.29 0.01 -2.53
CA LYS A 2 -20.10 -1.37 -2.02
C LYS A 2 -18.96 -2.12 -2.73
N PHE A 3 -18.88 -2.04 -4.06
CA PHE A 3 -17.83 -2.71 -4.84
C PHE A 3 -16.46 -2.06 -4.68
N SER A 4 -16.39 -0.72 -4.69
CA SER A 4 -15.15 0.03 -4.50
C SER A 4 -14.51 -0.23 -3.14
N PHE A 5 -15.32 -0.35 -2.08
CA PHE A 5 -14.84 -0.68 -0.75
C PHE A 5 -14.26 -2.10 -0.69
N VAL A 6 -14.98 -3.08 -1.27
CA VAL A 6 -14.51 -4.47 -1.34
C VAL A 6 -13.23 -4.59 -2.16
N LEU A 7 -13.14 -3.91 -3.31
CA LEU A 7 -11.95 -3.89 -4.15
C LEU A 7 -10.73 -3.31 -3.40
N SER A 8 -10.95 -2.21 -2.67
CA SER A 8 -9.93 -1.58 -1.85
C SER A 8 -9.44 -2.52 -0.73
N LEU A 9 -10.36 -3.23 -0.07
CA LEU A 9 -10.05 -4.23 0.95
C LEU A 9 -9.27 -5.42 0.39
N VAL A 10 -9.61 -5.92 -0.80
CA VAL A 10 -8.87 -7.01 -1.46
C VAL A 10 -7.45 -6.58 -1.79
N CYS A 11 -7.26 -5.39 -2.37
CA CYS A 11 -5.93 -4.83 -2.61
C CYS A 11 -5.10 -4.72 -1.33
N PHE A 12 -5.71 -4.36 -0.20
CA PHE A 12 -5.03 -4.29 1.09
C PHE A 12 -4.52 -5.64 1.55
N VAL A 13 -5.36 -6.69 1.49
CA VAL A 13 -4.95 -8.04 1.90
C VAL A 13 -3.84 -8.57 0.99
N ILE A 14 -3.94 -8.35 -0.33
CA ILE A 14 -2.88 -8.73 -1.28
C ILE A 14 -1.56 -8.04 -0.91
N LEU A 15 -1.59 -6.75 -0.57
CA LEU A 15 -0.39 -6.00 -0.16
C LEU A 15 0.22 -6.58 1.12
N LEU A 16 -0.59 -6.89 2.15
CA LEU A 16 -0.09 -7.52 3.38
C LEU A 16 0.62 -8.85 3.08
N VAL A 17 -0.03 -9.72 2.29
CA VAL A 17 0.55 -11.01 1.91
C VAL A 17 1.85 -10.81 1.12
N ALA A 18 1.86 -9.89 0.15
CA ALA A 18 3.03 -9.60 -0.66
C ALA A 18 4.22 -9.15 0.20
N VAL A 19 4.00 -8.26 1.17
CA VAL A 19 5.07 -7.77 2.04
C VAL A 19 5.55 -8.85 3.01
N VAL A 20 4.66 -9.68 3.55
CA VAL A 20 5.06 -10.82 4.39
C VAL A 20 5.93 -11.80 3.61
N VAL A 21 5.52 -12.15 2.38
CA VAL A 21 6.31 -13.03 1.52
C VAL A 21 7.66 -12.40 1.19
N LEU A 22 7.69 -11.13 0.80
CA LEU A 22 8.93 -10.39 0.54
C LEU A 22 9.86 -10.41 1.75
N TYR A 23 9.33 -10.14 2.95
CA TYR A 23 10.13 -10.13 4.19
C TYR A 23 10.75 -11.49 4.48
N VAL A 24 9.98 -12.58 4.35
CA VAL A 24 10.47 -13.94 4.58
C VAL A 24 11.58 -14.30 3.60
N ILE A 25 11.44 -13.93 2.33
CA ILE A 25 12.48 -14.17 1.31
C ILE A 25 13.75 -13.38 1.66
N LEU A 26 13.64 -12.09 1.96
CA LEU A 26 14.79 -11.24 2.30
C LEU A 26 15.50 -11.69 3.59
N SER A 27 14.73 -12.11 4.59
CA SER A 27 15.27 -12.67 5.82
C SER A 27 15.93 -14.03 5.58
N GLY A 28 15.34 -14.90 4.76
CA GLY A 28 15.93 -16.20 4.40
C GLY A 28 17.22 -16.06 3.56
N LEU A 29 17.36 -14.98 2.81
CA LEU A 29 18.59 -14.63 2.07
C LEU A 29 19.65 -13.94 2.95
N GLY A 30 19.38 -13.68 4.23
CA GLY A 30 20.33 -13.02 5.14
C GLY A 30 20.60 -11.55 4.80
N VAL A 31 19.72 -10.89 4.04
CA VAL A 31 19.90 -9.49 3.62
C VAL A 31 20.00 -8.56 4.83
N PHE A 32 19.19 -8.81 5.86
CA PHE A 32 19.20 -8.02 7.10
C PHE A 32 20.48 -8.21 7.93
N ASP A 33 21.06 -9.42 7.91
CA ASP A 33 22.34 -9.70 8.57
C ASP A 33 23.48 -8.98 7.85
N ALA A 34 23.54 -9.07 6.52
CA ALA A 34 24.53 -8.36 5.70
C ALA A 34 24.45 -6.83 5.87
N LEU A 35 23.23 -6.28 5.99
CA LEU A 35 23.02 -4.87 6.24
C LEU A 35 23.52 -4.47 7.63
N SER A 36 23.27 -5.30 8.64
CA SER A 36 23.72 -5.07 10.02
C SER A 36 25.25 -5.13 10.12
N GLU A 37 25.89 -6.08 9.44
CA GLU A 37 27.34 -6.19 9.37
C GLU A 37 27.97 -4.97 8.68
N THR A 38 27.39 -4.51 7.56
CA THR A 38 27.86 -3.30 6.86
C THR A 38 27.69 -2.03 7.70
N ILE A 39 26.59 -1.90 8.43
CA ILE A 39 26.35 -0.74 9.30
C ILE A 39 27.29 -0.76 10.50
N ASN A 40 27.54 -1.93 11.08
CA ASN A 40 28.50 -2.08 12.17
C ASN A 40 29.92 -1.76 11.72
N SER A 41 30.36 -2.25 10.54
CA SER A 41 31.70 -1.94 10.03
C SER A 41 31.92 -0.45 9.80
N LEU A 42 30.90 0.26 9.29
CA LEU A 42 30.97 1.72 9.08
C LEU A 42 30.88 2.52 10.38
N THR A 43 30.24 1.98 11.41
CA THR A 43 30.06 2.66 12.71
C THR A 43 31.25 2.43 13.64
N GLU A 44 31.88 1.25 13.60
CA GLU A 44 33.08 0.94 14.39
C GLU A 44 34.29 1.78 13.99
N GLU A 45 34.38 2.23 12.72
CA GLU A 45 35.46 3.11 12.26
C GLU A 45 35.30 4.57 12.74
N GLN A 46 34.12 5.00 13.20
CA GLN A 46 33.83 6.43 13.37
C GLN A 46 33.74 6.94 14.81
N ASP A 47 33.37 6.15 15.84
CA ASP A 47 33.41 6.67 17.21
C ASP A 47 33.29 5.61 18.32
N GLY A 48 34.19 5.68 19.31
CA GLY A 48 34.15 4.89 20.55
C GLY A 48 33.02 5.30 21.51
N SER A 49 31.86 5.69 20.99
CA SER A 49 30.73 6.25 21.73
C SER A 49 29.45 5.50 21.39
N SER A 50 29.21 4.38 22.11
CA SER A 50 27.89 3.88 22.55
C SER A 50 26.64 4.40 21.83
N GLY A 51 26.51 4.10 20.53
CA GLY A 51 25.38 4.58 19.71
C GLY A 51 25.21 3.82 18.40
N GLY A 52 25.58 2.54 18.36
CA GLY A 52 25.38 1.69 17.18
C GLY A 52 23.91 1.72 16.75
N VAL A 53 23.65 2.15 15.52
CA VAL A 53 22.32 2.07 14.94
C VAL A 53 22.00 0.59 14.79
N ASP A 54 21.18 0.06 15.69
CA ASP A 54 20.77 -1.35 15.70
C ASP A 54 19.88 -1.65 14.47
N ALA A 55 20.54 -1.91 13.35
CA ALA A 55 19.91 -2.19 12.07
C ALA A 55 18.95 -3.39 12.17
N ALA A 56 19.28 -4.38 13.00
CA ALA A 56 18.43 -5.53 13.28
C ALA A 56 17.12 -5.10 13.98
N GLY A 57 17.20 -4.19 14.94
CA GLY A 57 16.02 -3.59 15.59
C GLY A 57 15.19 -2.71 14.65
N TRP A 58 15.83 -2.00 13.70
CA TRP A 58 15.16 -1.17 12.71
C TRP A 58 14.35 -1.97 11.69
N PHE A 59 14.88 -3.11 11.21
CA PHE A 59 14.22 -3.99 10.25
C PHE A 59 13.48 -5.18 10.90
N SER A 60 13.17 -5.07 12.19
CA SER A 60 12.40 -6.12 12.88
C SER A 60 11.04 -6.35 12.24
N PHE A 61 10.63 -7.63 12.21
CA PHE A 61 9.38 -8.06 11.59
C PHE A 61 8.17 -7.24 12.06
N PHE A 62 8.06 -7.01 13.37
CA PHE A 62 6.96 -6.23 13.96
C PHE A 62 6.91 -4.79 13.45
N ARG A 63 8.08 -4.17 13.25
CA ARG A 63 8.17 -2.79 12.80
C ARG A 63 7.82 -2.67 11.31
N VAL A 64 8.37 -3.56 10.48
CA VAL A 64 8.03 -3.65 9.05
C VAL A 64 6.54 -3.92 8.88
N PHE A 65 6.01 -4.92 9.58
CA PHE A 65 4.59 -5.27 9.53
C PHE A 65 3.68 -4.11 9.99
N GLY A 66 4.05 -3.43 11.08
CA GLY A 66 3.32 -2.26 11.57
C GLY A 66 3.25 -1.13 10.55
N TYR A 67 4.37 -0.79 9.91
CA TYR A 67 4.38 0.23 8.85
C TYR A 67 3.55 -0.20 7.65
N THR A 68 3.64 -1.46 7.24
CA THR A 68 2.86 -2.00 6.13
C THR A 68 1.36 -1.94 6.37
N VAL A 69 0.90 -2.25 7.60
CA VAL A 69 -0.51 -2.11 7.96
C VAL A 69 -0.96 -0.64 7.88
N LEU A 70 -0.13 0.30 8.36
CA LEU A 70 -0.45 1.73 8.33
C LEU A 70 -0.52 2.26 6.89
N VAL A 71 0.50 1.98 6.08
CA VAL A 71 0.55 2.36 4.65
C VAL A 71 -0.58 1.69 3.87
N GLY A 72 -0.86 0.43 4.14
CA GLY A 72 -1.95 -0.28 3.50
C GLY A 72 -3.31 0.32 3.86
N ALA A 73 -3.55 0.67 5.13
CA ALA A 73 -4.78 1.36 5.54
C ALA A 73 -4.93 2.73 4.85
N LEU A 74 -3.83 3.48 4.72
CA LEU A 74 -3.81 4.74 3.98
C LEU A 74 -4.13 4.52 2.48
N ASN A 75 -3.58 3.49 1.86
CA ASN A 75 -3.90 3.15 0.47
C ASN A 75 -5.39 2.80 0.30
N VAL A 76 -5.97 2.06 1.25
CA VAL A 76 -7.41 1.73 1.22
C VAL A 76 -8.26 2.99 1.23
N LEU A 77 -7.89 3.94 2.10
CA LEU A 77 -8.56 5.22 2.24
C LEU A 77 -8.44 6.04 0.96
N LEU A 78 -7.24 6.12 0.37
CA LEU A 78 -7.00 6.85 -0.87
C LEU A 78 -7.81 6.29 -2.04
N ILE A 79 -7.81 4.97 -2.24
CA ILE A 79 -8.59 4.32 -3.33
C ILE A 79 -10.09 4.54 -3.12
N THR A 80 -10.58 4.48 -1.89
CA THR A 80 -12.00 4.70 -1.57
C THR A 80 -12.41 6.15 -1.84
N ALA A 81 -11.57 7.12 -1.42
CA ALA A 81 -11.80 8.54 -1.66
C ALA A 81 -11.74 8.86 -3.16
N LEU A 82 -10.73 8.35 -3.87
CA LEU A 82 -10.56 8.56 -5.31
C LEU A 82 -11.72 7.94 -6.10
N SER A 83 -12.22 6.77 -5.71
CA SER A 83 -13.40 6.16 -6.33
C SER A 83 -14.67 7.00 -6.12
N THR A 84 -14.81 7.63 -4.95
CA THR A 84 -15.92 8.55 -4.67
C THR A 84 -15.86 9.77 -5.59
N VAL A 85 -14.70 10.41 -5.69
CA VAL A 85 -14.49 11.56 -6.59
C VAL A 85 -14.68 11.18 -8.05
N GLY A 86 -14.10 10.07 -8.49
CA GLY A 86 -14.23 9.58 -9.87
C GLY A 86 -15.68 9.30 -10.26
N SER A 87 -16.50 8.78 -9.33
CA SER A 87 -17.94 8.61 -9.56
C SER A 87 -18.66 9.94 -9.76
N VAL A 88 -18.31 10.99 -9.00
CA VAL A 88 -18.92 12.32 -9.15
C VAL A 88 -18.54 12.93 -10.51
N ILE A 89 -17.27 12.84 -10.89
CA ILE A 89 -16.79 13.35 -12.19
C ILE A 89 -17.43 12.58 -13.35
N TYR A 90 -17.54 11.25 -13.26
CA TYR A 90 -18.20 10.44 -14.29
C TYR A 90 -19.67 10.82 -14.45
N ASN A 91 -20.40 10.96 -13.32
CA ASN A 91 -21.80 11.37 -13.36
C ASN A 91 -21.96 12.76 -13.98
N LEU A 92 -21.06 13.71 -13.66
CA LEU A 92 -21.07 15.04 -14.26
C LEU A 92 -20.79 14.99 -15.77
N ALA A 93 -19.84 14.17 -16.20
CA ALA A 93 -19.52 13.99 -17.62
C ALA A 93 -20.67 13.32 -18.38
N ALA A 94 -21.32 12.32 -17.79
CA ALA A 94 -22.48 11.63 -18.37
C ALA A 94 -23.70 12.58 -18.50
N ASP A 95 -23.91 13.45 -17.52
CA ASP A 95 -24.95 14.47 -17.54
C ASP A 95 -24.68 15.53 -18.62
N LEU A 96 -23.42 15.93 -18.80
CA LEU A 96 -23.00 16.89 -19.84
C LEU A 96 -23.09 16.31 -21.27
N VAL A 97 -22.85 15.01 -21.44
CA VAL A 97 -22.94 14.33 -22.74
C VAL A 97 -24.40 14.19 -23.20
N GLY A 98 -25.37 14.24 -22.29
CA GLY A 98 -26.79 14.13 -22.62
C GLY A 98 -27.18 12.72 -23.04
N GLY A 99 -28.08 12.10 -22.28
CA GLY A 99 -28.57 10.75 -22.59
C GLY A 99 -29.32 10.68 -23.91
N VAL A 100 -29.31 9.49 -24.54
CA VAL A 100 -30.15 9.21 -25.70
C VAL A 100 -31.58 8.97 -25.22
N GLU A 101 -32.46 9.95 -25.42
CA GLU A 101 -33.91 9.79 -25.22
C GLU A 101 -34.50 8.96 -26.37
N VAL A 102 -34.57 7.63 -26.18
CA VAL A 102 -35.28 6.76 -27.12
C VAL A 102 -36.77 6.83 -26.78
N THR A 103 -37.50 7.70 -27.47
CA THR A 103 -38.97 7.69 -27.46
C THR A 103 -39.45 6.55 -28.33
N LEU A 104 -39.83 5.43 -27.71
CA LEU A 104 -40.56 4.36 -28.39
C LEU A 104 -42.00 4.81 -28.56
N LYS A 105 -42.38 5.21 -29.78
CA LYS A 105 -43.79 5.23 -30.17
C LYS A 105 -44.17 3.82 -30.61
N GLU A 106 -45.21 3.30 -29.98
CA GLU A 106 -45.84 2.03 -30.36
C GLU A 106 -46.25 2.14 -31.84
N ALA A 107 -45.78 1.20 -32.66
CA ALA A 107 -46.27 1.03 -34.02
C ALA A 107 -47.58 0.23 -33.93
N GLU A 108 -48.61 0.78 -34.57
CA GLU A 108 -49.98 0.27 -34.70
C GLU A 108 -50.12 -1.24 -34.89
#